data_AF-A0A9D2FE44-F1
#
_entry.id   AF-A0A9D2FE44-F1
#
_cell.length_a   1.000
_cell.length_b   1.000
_cell.length_c   1.000
_cell.angle_alpha   90.00
_cell.angle_beta   90.00
_cell.angle_gamma   90.00
#
_symmetry.space_group_name_H-M   'P 1'
#
loop_
_entity.id
_entity.type
_entity.pdbx_description
1 polymer ?
#
loop_
_entity_poly.entity_id
_entity_poly.type
_entity_poly.pdbx_seq_one_letter_code
_entity_poly.pdbx_strand_id
1 'polypeptide(L)'
;MFKYYGKHKNHSYFEGWYFKQQGEDGAVALIPAIHTDSCGRRSASLQVITPDGTDCFPYPAEAFQVNEKIRLGDCWFSEQGIYLQAMRDKSSVYGQIQYSALARPAYDIMGPFQWVPFMQCRHGVYSMYHAVDGELFVNGKPYHFHHGTGYIEGDRGRAFPRQYLWTQCTRSAASIMFSAAQVPLGGVSLLGCIGFIYYRGKEQRFATYLGGKVAQMNAQSLVIVQGDHQIEVRELHHRAFPLHAPQNGDMGRIVHEGISSTVHYLWTYKGKVLLDLISPEASFEYGNITTG
;
A
#
# COMPACT_ATOMS: atom_id res chain seq x y z
N MET A 1 8.19 11.07 -10.40
CA MET A 1 9.11 9.97 -10.76
C MET A 1 9.35 9.10 -9.54
N PHE A 2 9.28 7.77 -9.69
CA PHE A 2 9.66 6.83 -8.63
C PHE A 2 11.14 7.00 -8.28
N LYS A 3 11.47 6.97 -7.00
CA LYS A 3 12.85 7.13 -6.51
C LYS A 3 13.29 5.84 -5.86
N TYR A 4 14.54 5.44 -6.09
CA TYR A 4 15.16 4.29 -5.46
C TYR A 4 16.22 4.71 -4.46
N TYR A 5 16.02 4.33 -3.19
CA TYR A 5 16.90 4.69 -2.07
C TYR A 5 17.83 3.54 -1.64
N GLY A 6 17.64 2.35 -2.19
CA GLY A 6 18.37 1.14 -1.82
C GLY A 6 19.78 0.98 -2.40
N LYS A 7 20.22 1.85 -3.32
CA LYS A 7 21.50 1.68 -4.07
C LYS A 7 22.73 1.45 -3.17
N HIS A 8 22.74 2.02 -1.97
CA HIS A 8 23.85 1.93 -1.00
C HIS A 8 23.44 1.22 0.30
N LYS A 9 22.36 0.42 0.28
CA LYS A 9 21.82 -0.27 1.45
C LYS A 9 22.21 -1.75 1.40
N ASN A 10 23.31 -2.06 2.08
CA ASN A 10 23.99 -3.35 1.96
C ASN A 10 23.49 -4.42 2.95
N HIS A 11 22.65 -4.07 3.93
CA HIS A 11 22.13 -5.01 4.92
C HIS A 11 20.74 -4.60 5.40
N SER A 12 19.88 -5.59 5.66
CA SER A 12 18.55 -5.45 6.26
C SER A 12 17.77 -4.28 5.67
N TYR A 13 17.51 -4.36 4.36
CA TYR A 13 16.81 -3.33 3.62
C TYR A 13 15.70 -3.94 2.76
N PHE A 14 14.60 -3.23 2.63
CA PHE A 14 13.58 -3.50 1.62
C PHE A 14 13.12 -2.18 1.01
N GLU A 15 12.67 -2.25 -0.23
CA GLU A 15 11.98 -1.16 -0.92
C GLU A 15 11.04 -1.77 -1.94
N GLY A 16 9.75 -1.41 -1.84
CA GLY A 16 8.70 -1.92 -2.69
C GLY A 16 7.68 -0.83 -3.01
N TRP A 17 6.93 -1.04 -4.08
CA TRP A 17 5.89 -0.15 -4.53
C TRP A 17 4.62 -0.95 -4.68
N TYR A 18 3.52 -0.46 -4.12
CA TYR A 18 2.22 -1.08 -4.18
C TYR A 18 1.39 -0.38 -5.25
N PHE A 19 1.06 -1.09 -6.31
CA PHE A 19 0.15 -0.63 -7.36
C PHE A 19 -1.13 -1.42 -7.27
N LYS A 20 -2.24 -0.77 -6.91
CA LYS A 20 -3.56 -1.38 -6.93
C LYS A 20 -4.40 -0.79 -8.05
N GLN A 21 -5.05 -1.66 -8.81
CA GLN A 21 -6.01 -1.30 -9.84
C GLN A 21 -7.32 -2.01 -9.56
N GLN A 22 -8.44 -1.35 -9.84
CA GLN A 22 -9.78 -1.88 -9.68
C GLN A 22 -10.56 -1.66 -10.97
N GLY A 23 -11.20 -2.72 -11.46
CA GLY A 23 -11.95 -2.76 -12.71
C GLY A 23 -13.22 -3.60 -12.57
N GLU A 24 -13.74 -4.07 -13.69
CA GLU A 24 -15.02 -4.80 -13.75
C GLU A 24 -14.93 -6.18 -13.09
N ASP A 25 -13.78 -6.83 -13.22
CA ASP A 25 -13.51 -8.19 -12.72
C ASP A 25 -12.93 -8.21 -11.29
N GLY A 26 -12.92 -7.06 -10.62
CA GLY A 26 -12.38 -6.85 -9.27
C GLY A 26 -11.04 -6.12 -9.26
N ALA A 27 -10.21 -6.42 -8.28
CA ALA A 27 -8.94 -5.73 -8.05
C ALA A 27 -7.72 -6.59 -8.38
N VAL A 28 -6.65 -5.95 -8.85
CA VAL A 28 -5.32 -6.54 -8.92
C VAL A 28 -4.37 -5.62 -8.16
N ALA A 29 -3.56 -6.17 -7.28
CA ALA A 29 -2.45 -5.45 -6.67
C ALA A 29 -1.12 -6.09 -7.08
N LEU A 30 -0.15 -5.24 -7.42
CA LEU A 30 1.15 -5.62 -7.93
C LEU A 30 2.22 -4.94 -7.08
N ILE A 31 3.13 -5.74 -6.54
CA ILE A 31 4.18 -5.27 -5.65
C ILE A 31 5.55 -5.70 -6.18
N PRO A 32 6.15 -4.93 -7.11
CA PRO A 32 7.58 -5.06 -7.38
C PRO A 32 8.38 -4.59 -6.15
N ALA A 33 9.30 -5.43 -5.69
CA ALA A 33 10.12 -5.14 -4.53
C ALA A 33 11.56 -5.66 -4.68
N ILE A 34 12.47 -5.00 -3.98
CA ILE A 34 13.85 -5.43 -3.79
C ILE A 34 14.18 -5.54 -2.30
N HIS A 35 14.93 -6.57 -1.96
CA HIS A 35 15.29 -6.95 -0.61
C HIS A 35 16.80 -7.14 -0.51
N THR A 36 17.34 -6.78 0.65
CA THR A 36 18.70 -7.09 1.07
C THR A 36 18.61 -7.69 2.46
N ASP A 37 18.96 -8.96 2.61
CA ASP A 37 18.90 -9.65 3.90
C ASP A 37 20.00 -9.17 4.88
N SER A 38 20.02 -9.75 6.08
CA SER A 38 21.05 -9.43 7.10
C SER A 38 22.48 -9.81 6.66
N CYS A 39 22.62 -10.85 5.84
CA CYS A 39 23.89 -11.29 5.25
C CYS A 39 24.32 -10.45 4.04
N GLY A 40 23.48 -9.52 3.58
CA GLY A 40 23.73 -8.67 2.41
C GLY A 40 23.40 -9.33 1.07
N ARG A 41 22.74 -10.49 1.06
CA ARG A 41 22.24 -11.10 -0.17
C ARG A 41 21.04 -10.32 -0.66
N ARG A 42 21.06 -9.97 -1.93
CA ARG A 42 20.00 -9.21 -2.58
C ARG A 42 19.10 -10.13 -3.38
N SER A 43 17.81 -9.86 -3.35
CA SER A 43 16.81 -10.54 -4.16
C SER A 43 15.71 -9.55 -4.55
N ALA A 44 14.99 -9.84 -5.62
CA ALA A 44 13.83 -9.08 -6.03
C ALA A 44 12.63 -10.00 -6.18
N SER A 45 11.43 -9.43 -6.16
CA SER A 45 10.20 -10.19 -6.39
C SER A 45 9.10 -9.32 -6.95
N LEU A 46 8.16 -9.95 -7.64
CA LEU A 46 6.85 -9.39 -7.97
C LEU A 46 5.81 -10.20 -7.19
N GLN A 47 5.15 -9.58 -6.22
CA GLN A 47 3.94 -10.15 -5.63
C GLN A 47 2.72 -9.70 -6.43
N VAL A 48 1.81 -10.64 -6.70
CA VAL A 48 0.54 -10.40 -7.37
C VAL A 48 -0.57 -10.82 -6.43
N ILE A 49 -1.52 -9.94 -6.19
CA ILE A 49 -2.64 -10.19 -5.30
C ILE A 49 -3.94 -9.96 -6.06
N THR A 50 -4.87 -10.89 -5.90
CA THR A 50 -6.21 -10.85 -6.47
C THR A 50 -7.23 -11.28 -5.41
N PRO A 51 -8.55 -11.07 -5.63
CA PRO A 51 -9.59 -11.61 -4.75
C PRO A 51 -9.57 -13.13 -4.59
N ASP A 52 -8.90 -13.84 -5.50
CA ASP A 52 -8.85 -15.31 -5.54
C ASP A 52 -7.55 -15.88 -4.95
N GLY A 53 -6.55 -15.05 -4.68
CA GLY A 53 -5.30 -15.49 -4.07
C GLY A 53 -4.10 -14.60 -4.36
N THR A 54 -2.97 -15.04 -3.83
CA THR A 54 -1.66 -14.39 -3.95
C THR A 54 -0.69 -15.26 -4.73
N ASP A 55 0.22 -14.63 -5.47
CA ASP A 55 1.34 -15.28 -6.13
C ASP A 55 2.62 -14.45 -5.99
N CYS A 56 3.77 -15.12 -6.12
CA CYS A 56 5.07 -14.50 -6.01
C CYS A 56 6.01 -15.01 -7.11
N PHE A 57 6.55 -14.07 -7.87
CA PHE A 57 7.56 -14.31 -8.90
C PHE A 57 8.91 -13.82 -8.38
N PRO A 58 9.80 -14.74 -7.94
CA PRO A 58 11.13 -14.36 -7.48
C PRO A 58 12.03 -14.00 -8.66
N TYR A 59 12.90 -13.02 -8.46
CA TYR A 59 13.88 -12.58 -9.45
C TYR A 59 15.27 -12.40 -8.80
N PRO A 60 16.34 -12.62 -9.58
CA PRO A 60 17.67 -12.18 -9.17
C PRO A 60 17.70 -10.65 -9.06
N ALA A 61 18.51 -10.11 -8.15
CA ALA A 61 18.55 -8.67 -7.88
C ALA A 61 18.98 -7.83 -9.09
N GLU A 62 19.74 -8.43 -10.01
CA GLU A 62 20.23 -7.82 -11.25
C GLU A 62 19.10 -7.53 -12.25
N ALA A 63 17.99 -8.27 -12.15
CA ALA A 63 16.80 -8.04 -12.97
C ALA A 63 15.99 -6.82 -12.50
N PHE A 64 16.30 -6.26 -11.32
CA PHE A 64 15.61 -5.11 -10.75
C PHE A 64 16.38 -3.81 -11.01
N GLN A 65 15.70 -2.83 -11.60
CA GLN A 65 16.27 -1.50 -11.88
C GLN A 65 15.25 -0.41 -11.68
N VAL A 66 15.68 0.77 -11.22
CA VAL A 66 14.82 1.96 -11.13
C VAL A 66 15.54 3.12 -11.79
N ASN A 67 15.01 3.55 -12.92
CA ASN A 67 15.40 4.78 -13.61
C ASN A 67 14.13 5.65 -13.73
N GLU A 68 13.67 5.96 -14.94
CA GLU A 68 12.39 6.62 -15.18
C GLU A 68 11.18 5.76 -14.80
N LYS A 69 11.38 4.43 -14.81
CA LYS A 69 10.41 3.39 -14.44
C LYS A 69 11.09 2.30 -13.63
N ILE A 70 10.30 1.57 -12.84
CA ILE A 70 10.75 0.36 -12.16
C ILE A 70 10.72 -0.76 -13.19
N ARG A 71 11.82 -1.50 -13.33
CA ARG A 71 11.94 -2.69 -14.17
C ARG A 71 12.22 -3.90 -13.29
N LEU A 72 11.59 -5.02 -13.61
CA LEU A 72 11.79 -6.29 -12.94
C LEU A 72 11.65 -7.42 -13.98
N GLY A 73 12.78 -7.92 -14.47
CA GLY A 73 12.79 -8.79 -15.64
C GLY A 73 12.15 -8.09 -16.85
N ASP A 74 11.17 -8.76 -17.48
CA ASP A 74 10.41 -8.23 -18.62
C ASP A 74 9.20 -7.37 -18.21
N CYS A 75 8.99 -7.15 -16.90
CA CYS A 75 7.95 -6.26 -16.40
C CYS A 75 8.46 -4.82 -16.22
N TRP A 76 7.58 -3.83 -16.43
CA TRP A 76 7.89 -2.45 -16.06
C TRP A 76 6.68 -1.70 -15.47
N PHE A 77 6.97 -0.80 -14.53
CA PHE A 77 6.00 -0.02 -13.77
C PHE A 77 6.37 1.45 -13.83
N SER A 78 5.44 2.28 -14.27
CA SER A 78 5.65 3.71 -14.50
C SER A 78 4.46 4.53 -14.03
N GLU A 79 4.58 5.86 -14.14
CA GLU A 79 3.49 6.78 -13.83
C GLU A 79 2.45 6.84 -14.95
N GLN A 80 2.77 6.26 -16.11
CA GLN A 80 1.93 6.20 -17.30
C GLN A 80 1.23 4.85 -17.47
N GLY A 81 1.57 3.86 -16.64
CA GLY A 81 1.02 2.51 -16.76
C GLY A 81 1.98 1.41 -16.35
N ILE A 82 1.54 0.17 -16.57
CA ILE A 82 2.27 -1.06 -16.27
C ILE A 82 2.22 -1.96 -17.50
N TYR A 83 3.32 -2.67 -17.74
CA TYR A 83 3.38 -3.83 -18.62
C TYR A 83 3.94 -5.01 -17.83
N LEU A 84 3.29 -6.16 -17.96
CA LEU A 84 3.66 -7.39 -17.27
C LEU A 84 3.96 -8.48 -18.30
N GLN A 85 5.02 -9.22 -18.02
CA GLN A 85 5.35 -10.46 -18.70
C GLN A 85 6.15 -11.32 -17.71
N ALA A 86 5.45 -12.13 -16.92
CA ALA A 86 6.05 -13.04 -15.96
C ALA A 86 5.36 -14.41 -15.99
N MET A 87 6.17 -15.47 -15.99
CA MET A 87 5.71 -16.85 -15.98
C MET A 87 6.62 -17.68 -15.09
N ARG A 88 6.02 -18.54 -14.27
CA ARG A 88 6.73 -19.47 -13.38
C ARG A 88 5.85 -20.69 -13.15
N ASP A 89 6.35 -21.87 -13.47
CA ASP A 89 5.61 -23.13 -13.30
C ASP A 89 4.21 -23.08 -13.97
N LYS A 90 3.13 -23.14 -13.17
CA LYS A 90 1.74 -23.01 -13.62
C LYS A 90 1.18 -21.59 -13.46
N SER A 91 1.99 -20.68 -12.94
CA SER A 91 1.64 -19.30 -12.65
C SER A 91 2.07 -18.36 -13.77
N SER A 92 1.22 -17.41 -14.12
CA SER A 92 1.50 -16.39 -15.11
C SER A 92 0.81 -15.08 -14.79
N VAL A 93 1.48 -13.98 -15.06
CA VAL A 93 0.88 -12.65 -15.08
C VAL A 93 1.41 -11.89 -16.29
N TYR A 94 0.50 -11.39 -17.14
CA TYR A 94 0.85 -10.66 -18.34
C TYR A 94 -0.22 -9.65 -18.73
N GLY A 95 0.13 -8.72 -19.61
CA GLY A 95 -0.80 -7.70 -20.11
C GLY A 95 -0.27 -6.29 -19.95
N GLN A 96 -1.12 -5.32 -20.24
CA GLN A 96 -0.75 -3.91 -20.22
C GLN A 96 -1.92 -3.04 -19.80
N ILE A 97 -1.62 -2.06 -18.97
CA ILE A 97 -2.54 -1.01 -18.56
C ILE A 97 -1.88 0.36 -18.68
N GLN A 98 -2.70 1.37 -18.94
CA GLN A 98 -2.31 2.76 -19.08
C GLN A 98 -2.99 3.59 -18.00
N TYR A 99 -2.32 4.63 -17.55
CA TYR A 99 -2.80 5.52 -16.51
C TYR A 99 -3.09 6.91 -17.06
N SER A 100 -4.16 7.52 -16.55
CA SER A 100 -4.32 8.97 -16.64
C SER A 100 -3.28 9.70 -15.79
N ALA A 101 -3.32 11.03 -15.79
CA ALA A 101 -2.54 11.82 -14.83
C ALA A 101 -2.80 11.36 -13.39
N LEU A 102 -1.72 11.20 -12.62
CA LEU A 102 -1.77 10.79 -11.22
C LEU A 102 -2.27 11.93 -10.32
N ALA A 103 -3.26 11.67 -9.47
CA ALA A 103 -3.66 12.57 -8.39
C ALA A 103 -2.66 12.46 -7.23
N ARG A 104 -1.58 13.25 -7.34
CA ARG A 104 -0.49 13.26 -6.35
C ARG A 104 -0.91 14.01 -5.08
N PRO A 105 -0.51 13.52 -3.90
CA PRO A 105 -0.54 14.32 -2.68
C PRO A 105 0.21 15.65 -2.87
N ALA A 106 -0.30 16.74 -2.27
CA ALA A 106 0.33 18.06 -2.37
C ALA A 106 1.77 18.10 -1.80
N TYR A 107 2.08 17.22 -0.84
CA TYR A 107 3.41 17.02 -0.27
C TYR A 107 3.56 15.60 0.29
N ASP A 108 4.77 15.23 0.74
CA ASP A 108 5.06 13.90 1.29
C ASP A 108 4.08 13.50 2.42
N ILE A 109 3.55 12.28 2.38
CA ILE A 109 2.55 11.80 3.36
C ILE A 109 3.10 11.76 4.79
N MET A 110 4.40 11.52 4.95
CA MET A 110 5.06 11.50 6.26
C MET A 110 5.30 12.91 6.81
N GLY A 111 5.13 13.96 6.01
CA GLY A 111 5.40 15.34 6.42
C GLY A 111 6.81 15.46 7.01
N PRO A 112 6.97 16.01 8.23
CA PRO A 112 8.29 16.14 8.86
C PRO A 112 8.95 14.81 9.25
N PHE A 113 8.18 13.72 9.39
CA PHE A 113 8.74 12.42 9.75
C PHE A 113 9.63 11.82 8.66
N GLN A 114 9.56 12.29 7.41
CA GLN A 114 10.45 11.85 6.33
C GLN A 114 11.94 12.07 6.68
N TRP A 115 12.24 13.09 7.48
CA TRP A 115 13.60 13.51 7.88
C TRP A 115 14.07 12.86 9.19
N VAL A 116 13.20 12.15 9.92
CA VAL A 116 13.59 11.50 11.18
C VAL A 116 14.56 10.35 10.90
N PRO A 117 15.78 10.36 11.47
CA PRO A 117 16.77 9.32 11.23
C PRO A 117 16.32 7.97 11.81
N PHE A 118 16.85 6.87 11.27
CA PHE A 118 16.66 5.50 11.77
C PHE A 118 15.23 4.96 11.82
N MET A 119 14.26 5.67 11.24
CA MET A 119 12.89 5.17 11.10
C MET A 119 12.85 3.81 10.39
N GLN A 120 12.12 2.87 11.00
CA GLN A 120 12.10 1.45 10.60
C GLN A 120 11.51 1.25 9.21
N CYS A 121 10.41 1.94 8.92
CA CYS A 121 9.74 1.95 7.62
C CYS A 121 9.36 3.40 7.27
N ARG A 122 9.61 3.79 6.02
CA ARG A 122 9.14 5.04 5.42
C ARG A 122 8.10 4.71 4.39
N HIS A 123 7.00 5.44 4.49
CA HIS A 123 5.83 5.29 3.64
C HIS A 123 5.76 6.46 2.67
N GLY A 124 5.41 6.21 1.41
CA GLY A 124 5.25 7.23 0.39
C GLY A 124 3.99 6.97 -0.43
N VAL A 125 3.19 8.00 -0.65
CA VAL A 125 2.03 7.92 -1.55
C VAL A 125 2.36 8.65 -2.84
N TYR A 126 2.30 7.94 -3.97
CA TYR A 126 2.59 8.48 -5.29
C TYR A 126 1.33 8.93 -6.02
N SER A 127 0.20 8.26 -5.78
CA SER A 127 -1.09 8.60 -6.37
C SER A 127 -2.22 8.13 -5.47
N MET A 128 -3.09 9.05 -5.06
CA MET A 128 -4.35 8.70 -4.41
C MET A 128 -5.38 8.17 -5.41
N TYR A 129 -5.32 8.64 -6.65
CA TYR A 129 -6.29 8.26 -7.68
C TYR A 129 -5.72 8.47 -9.07
N HIS A 130 -6.01 7.57 -10.00
CA HIS A 130 -5.88 7.78 -11.44
C HIS A 130 -6.86 6.83 -12.15
N ALA A 131 -7.26 7.19 -13.37
CA ALA A 131 -7.99 6.26 -14.23
C ALA A 131 -7.03 5.21 -14.80
N VAL A 132 -7.54 4.00 -14.98
CA VAL A 132 -6.81 2.85 -15.52
C VAL A 132 -7.57 2.30 -16.71
N ASP A 133 -6.86 2.12 -17.83
CA ASP A 133 -7.42 1.54 -19.05
C ASP A 133 -6.50 0.42 -19.57
N GLY A 134 -7.08 -0.72 -19.98
CA GLY A 134 -6.35 -1.87 -20.52
C GLY A 134 -6.76 -3.19 -19.86
N GLU A 135 -5.89 -4.18 -19.92
CA GLU A 135 -6.20 -5.53 -19.46
C GLU A 135 -4.96 -6.22 -18.87
N LEU A 136 -5.20 -6.99 -17.82
CA LEU A 136 -4.22 -7.90 -17.23
C LEU A 136 -4.79 -9.31 -17.22
N PHE A 137 -3.91 -10.31 -17.35
CA PHE A 137 -4.25 -11.71 -17.22
C PHE A 137 -3.45 -12.29 -16.07
N VAL A 138 -4.13 -12.88 -15.09
CA VAL A 138 -3.51 -13.58 -13.96
C VAL A 138 -3.94 -15.04 -14.03
N ASN A 139 -3.00 -15.94 -14.28
CA ASN A 139 -3.24 -17.38 -14.44
C ASN A 139 -4.33 -17.68 -15.47
N GLY A 140 -4.36 -16.91 -16.56
CA GLY A 140 -5.36 -17.00 -17.63
C GLY A 140 -6.71 -16.35 -17.33
N LYS A 141 -6.97 -15.91 -16.08
CA LYS A 141 -8.16 -15.11 -15.75
C LYS A 141 -7.95 -13.65 -16.19
N PRO A 142 -8.84 -13.09 -17.00
CA PRO A 142 -8.75 -11.69 -17.40
C PRO A 142 -9.22 -10.75 -16.28
N TYR A 143 -8.63 -9.56 -16.25
CA TYR A 143 -9.02 -8.41 -15.46
C TYR A 143 -9.08 -7.19 -16.38
N HIS A 144 -10.28 -6.74 -16.70
CA HIS A 144 -10.52 -5.62 -17.60
C HIS A 144 -10.66 -4.30 -16.83
N PHE A 145 -9.98 -3.28 -17.35
CA PHE A 145 -10.05 -1.92 -16.84
C PHE A 145 -10.57 -1.02 -17.97
N HIS A 146 -11.82 -0.58 -17.83
CA HIS A 146 -12.46 0.40 -18.68
C HIS A 146 -12.84 1.60 -17.82
N HIS A 147 -12.00 2.63 -17.81
CA HIS A 147 -12.06 3.70 -16.81
C HIS A 147 -12.05 3.16 -15.37
N GLY A 148 -11.24 2.12 -15.14
CA GLY A 148 -10.97 1.60 -13.81
C GLY A 148 -10.26 2.63 -12.93
N THR A 149 -10.01 2.29 -11.68
CA THR A 149 -9.37 3.20 -10.72
C THR A 149 -8.08 2.62 -10.19
N GLY A 150 -7.06 3.46 -10.01
CA GLY A 150 -5.78 3.04 -9.49
C GLY A 150 -5.26 3.88 -8.32
N TYR A 151 -4.41 3.23 -7.52
CA TYR A 151 -3.73 3.77 -6.34
C TYR A 151 -2.27 3.31 -6.32
N ILE A 152 -1.35 4.21 -5.92
CA ILE A 152 0.09 3.90 -5.87
C ILE A 152 0.70 4.44 -4.58
N GLU A 153 1.34 3.54 -3.83
CA GLU A 153 2.18 3.85 -2.68
C GLU A 153 3.50 3.07 -2.74
N GLY A 154 4.38 3.31 -1.78
CA GLY A 154 5.59 2.52 -1.63
C GLY A 154 6.15 2.62 -0.23
N ASP A 155 6.81 1.54 0.16
CA ASP A 155 7.40 1.38 1.47
C ASP A 155 8.87 1.04 1.34
N ARG A 156 9.67 1.59 2.25
CA ARG A 156 11.11 1.30 2.31
C ARG A 156 11.65 1.38 3.70
N GLY A 157 12.61 0.53 4.03
CA GLY A 157 13.21 0.55 5.36
C GLY A 157 13.91 -0.74 5.71
N ARG A 158 13.99 -1.02 7.01
CA ARG A 158 14.62 -2.24 7.54
C ARG A 158 13.61 -3.33 7.89
N ALA A 159 12.45 -2.92 8.39
CA ALA A 159 11.36 -3.81 8.78
C ALA A 159 10.06 -3.00 8.89
N PHE A 160 8.92 -3.69 8.73
CA PHE A 160 7.65 -3.10 9.10
C PHE A 160 7.56 -2.86 10.62
N PRO A 161 6.71 -1.90 11.05
CA PRO A 161 6.46 -1.63 12.46
C PRO A 161 6.01 -2.87 13.23
N ARG A 162 6.26 -2.90 14.55
CA ARG A 162 5.87 -4.05 15.39
C ARG A 162 4.36 -4.26 15.37
N GLN A 163 3.61 -3.17 15.54
CA GLN A 163 2.16 -3.15 15.47
C GLN A 163 1.74 -2.11 14.45
N TYR A 164 0.86 -2.49 13.52
CA TYR A 164 0.31 -1.56 12.55
C TYR A 164 -1.03 -2.05 12.01
N LEU A 165 -1.81 -1.09 11.52
CA LEU A 165 -2.99 -1.28 10.69
C LEU A 165 -2.83 -0.35 9.49
N TRP A 166 -3.08 -0.87 8.30
CA TRP A 166 -3.14 -0.11 7.07
C TRP A 166 -4.44 -0.45 6.33
N THR A 167 -5.03 0.56 5.71
CA THR A 167 -6.19 0.36 4.86
C THR A 167 -6.21 1.36 3.73
N GLN A 168 -6.72 0.91 2.58
CA GLN A 168 -6.88 1.73 1.39
C GLN A 168 -8.18 1.39 0.67
N CYS A 169 -8.86 2.39 0.14
CA CYS A 169 -10.08 2.23 -0.63
C CYS A 169 -10.16 3.30 -1.72
N THR A 170 -10.72 2.95 -2.88
CA THR A 170 -11.19 3.92 -3.85
C THR A 170 -12.61 3.56 -4.25
N ARG A 171 -13.58 4.42 -3.93
CA ARG A 171 -15.02 4.18 -4.20
C ARG A 171 -15.82 5.47 -4.15
N SER A 172 -16.85 5.59 -4.98
CA SER A 172 -17.82 6.70 -4.95
C SER A 172 -17.16 8.10 -4.95
N ALA A 173 -16.14 8.28 -5.80
CA ALA A 173 -15.33 9.51 -5.90
C ALA A 173 -14.50 9.87 -4.64
N ALA A 174 -14.39 8.98 -3.67
CA ALA A 174 -13.47 9.06 -2.55
C ALA A 174 -12.30 8.08 -2.76
N SER A 175 -11.08 8.57 -2.57
CA SER A 175 -9.92 7.71 -2.34
C SER A 175 -9.39 7.94 -0.94
N ILE A 176 -9.27 6.86 -0.19
CA ILE A 176 -9.02 6.86 1.24
C ILE A 176 -7.79 5.99 1.48
N MET A 177 -6.88 6.49 2.30
CA MET A 177 -5.81 5.70 2.88
C MET A 177 -5.65 6.08 4.34
N PHE A 178 -5.51 5.08 5.21
CA PHE A 178 -5.16 5.29 6.61
C PHE A 178 -4.13 4.25 7.03
N SER A 179 -3.12 4.70 7.78
CA SER A 179 -2.18 3.85 8.46
C SER A 179 -1.99 4.34 9.89
N ALA A 180 -2.01 3.40 10.83
CA ALA A 180 -1.62 3.62 12.21
C ALA A 180 -0.55 2.60 12.57
N ALA A 181 0.53 3.06 13.19
CA ALA A 181 1.67 2.21 13.49
C ALA A 181 2.40 2.63 14.76
N GLN A 182 2.88 1.65 15.50
CA GLN A 182 3.75 1.87 16.63
C GLN A 182 5.21 1.94 16.15
N VAL A 183 5.81 3.13 16.24
CA VAL A 183 7.16 3.43 15.74
C VAL A 183 8.09 3.89 16.86
N PRO A 184 9.38 3.49 16.85
CA PRO A 184 10.36 4.01 17.77
C PRO A 184 10.75 5.44 17.39
N LEU A 185 10.71 6.36 18.34
CA LEU A 185 11.12 7.74 18.17
C LEU A 185 11.93 8.19 19.40
N GLY A 186 13.24 8.41 19.23
CA GLY A 186 14.08 8.94 20.31
C GLY A 186 14.15 8.09 21.59
N GLY A 187 14.04 6.76 21.47
CA GLY A 187 14.07 5.84 22.61
C GLY A 187 12.72 5.54 23.25
N VAL A 188 11.66 6.27 22.87
CA VAL A 188 10.28 5.96 23.24
C VAL A 188 9.51 5.35 22.06
N SER A 189 8.40 4.69 22.34
CA SER A 189 7.51 4.12 21.34
C SER A 189 6.29 5.02 21.16
N LEU A 190 6.04 5.50 19.94
CA LEU A 190 4.92 6.37 19.60
C LEU A 190 3.91 5.61 18.74
N LEU A 191 2.63 5.61 19.13
CA LEU A 191 1.54 5.21 18.24
C LEU A 191 1.18 6.39 17.34
N GLY A 192 1.70 6.37 16.12
CA GLY A 192 1.47 7.40 15.11
C GLY A 192 0.37 7.02 14.13
N CYS A 193 -0.17 8.02 13.44
CA CYS A 193 -1.05 7.82 12.30
C CYS A 193 -0.72 8.76 11.14
N ILE A 194 -1.04 8.28 9.95
CA ILE A 194 -1.14 9.04 8.70
C ILE A 194 -2.43 8.62 8.01
N GLY A 195 -3.06 9.57 7.35
CA GLY A 195 -4.40 9.42 6.82
C GLY A 195 -4.67 10.46 5.76
N PHE A 196 -5.36 10.04 4.72
CA PHE A 196 -5.60 10.85 3.54
C PHE A 196 -6.97 10.50 2.98
N ILE A 197 -7.82 11.51 2.84
CA ILE A 197 -9.08 11.41 2.11
C ILE A 197 -8.99 12.39 0.93
N TYR A 198 -8.97 11.83 -0.27
CA TYR A 198 -9.17 12.57 -1.51
C TYR A 198 -10.63 12.46 -1.91
N TYR A 199 -11.39 13.54 -1.79
CA TYR A 199 -12.82 13.54 -2.07
C TYR A 199 -13.22 14.80 -2.84
N ARG A 200 -13.83 14.62 -4.02
CA ARG A 200 -14.30 15.71 -4.89
C ARG A 200 -13.21 16.76 -5.20
N GLY A 201 -12.00 16.30 -5.49
CA GLY A 201 -10.86 17.17 -5.82
C GLY A 201 -10.22 17.88 -4.63
N LYS A 202 -10.66 17.57 -3.40
CA LYS A 202 -10.08 18.13 -2.17
C LYS A 202 -9.32 17.06 -1.40
N GLU A 203 -8.13 17.45 -0.96
CA GLU A 203 -7.26 16.67 -0.10
C GLU A 203 -7.52 17.04 1.37
N GLN A 204 -7.86 16.05 2.18
CA GLN A 204 -7.94 16.16 3.64
C GLN A 204 -6.97 15.18 4.28
N ARG A 205 -6.09 15.69 5.15
CA ARG A 205 -5.11 14.89 5.86
C ARG A 205 -5.41 14.74 7.34
N PHE A 206 -5.03 13.58 7.85
CA PHE A 206 -5.05 13.23 9.27
C PHE A 206 -3.70 12.66 9.61
N ALA A 207 -2.94 13.32 10.48
CA ALA A 207 -1.62 12.82 10.81
C ALA A 207 -1.19 13.27 12.19
N THR A 208 -0.34 12.48 12.84
CA THR A 208 0.21 12.83 14.15
C THR A 208 0.96 14.17 14.14
N TYR A 209 1.66 14.50 13.06
CA TYR A 209 2.32 15.79 12.91
C TYR A 209 1.37 16.97 12.64
N LEU A 210 0.08 16.70 12.40
CA LEU A 210 -1.00 17.70 12.30
C LEU A 210 -1.90 17.69 13.55
N GLY A 211 -1.49 17.02 14.63
CA GLY A 211 -2.25 16.89 15.86
C GLY A 211 -3.25 15.73 15.89
N GLY A 212 -3.23 14.85 14.89
CA GLY A 212 -4.02 13.62 14.84
C GLY A 212 -3.59 12.61 15.90
N LYS A 213 -4.56 11.95 16.53
CA LYS A 213 -4.34 10.95 17.57
C LYS A 213 -5.13 9.69 17.26
N VAL A 214 -4.51 8.54 17.46
CA VAL A 214 -5.18 7.24 17.43
C VAL A 214 -5.94 7.08 18.74
N ALA A 215 -7.26 7.19 18.70
CA ALA A 215 -8.14 7.03 19.87
C ALA A 215 -8.40 5.54 20.15
N GLN A 216 -8.47 4.72 19.11
CA GLN A 216 -8.64 3.27 19.20
C GLN A 216 -7.97 2.58 18.01
N MET A 217 -7.35 1.43 18.26
CA MET A 217 -6.81 0.56 17.21
C MET A 217 -6.88 -0.89 17.68
N ASN A 218 -7.52 -1.75 16.89
CA ASN A 218 -7.49 -3.21 17.04
C ASN A 218 -7.48 -3.86 15.65
N ALA A 219 -7.47 -5.20 15.57
CA ALA A 219 -7.35 -5.92 14.31
C ALA A 219 -8.47 -5.62 13.28
N GLN A 220 -9.61 -5.08 13.71
CA GLN A 220 -10.77 -4.81 12.85
C GLN A 220 -11.15 -3.34 12.81
N SER A 221 -10.54 -2.48 13.61
CA SER A 221 -10.98 -1.09 13.73
C SER A 221 -9.86 -0.11 14.04
N LEU A 222 -10.01 1.09 13.49
CA LEU A 222 -9.15 2.23 13.73
C LEU A 222 -10.01 3.47 13.92
N VAL A 223 -9.75 4.23 14.98
CA VAL A 223 -10.37 5.53 15.24
C VAL A 223 -9.28 6.59 15.37
N ILE A 224 -9.35 7.62 14.53
CA ILE A 224 -8.44 8.77 14.53
C ILE A 224 -9.23 10.05 14.83
N VAL A 225 -8.70 10.88 15.73
CA VAL A 225 -9.26 12.19 16.07
C VAL A 225 -8.23 13.27 15.75
N GLN A 226 -8.64 14.34 15.07
CA GLN A 226 -7.80 15.51 14.77
C GLN A 226 -8.62 16.80 14.87
N GLY A 227 -8.46 17.54 15.97
CA GLY A 227 -9.36 18.65 16.28
C GLY A 227 -10.80 18.18 16.42
N ASP A 228 -11.72 18.82 15.70
CA ASP A 228 -13.15 18.44 15.68
C ASP A 228 -13.48 17.31 14.69
N HIS A 229 -12.48 16.77 13.98
CA HIS A 229 -12.68 15.66 13.07
C HIS A 229 -12.50 14.32 13.79
N GLN A 230 -13.35 13.36 13.42
CA GLN A 230 -13.24 11.96 13.82
C GLN A 230 -13.39 11.06 12.60
N ILE A 231 -12.48 10.10 12.48
CA ILE A 231 -12.49 9.05 11.48
C ILE A 231 -12.66 7.72 12.19
N GLU A 232 -13.59 6.91 11.72
CA GLU A 232 -13.76 5.52 12.12
C GLU A 232 -13.63 4.63 10.91
N VAL A 233 -12.77 3.63 11.02
CA VAL A 233 -12.61 2.54 10.06
C VAL A 233 -12.98 1.26 10.76
N ARG A 234 -13.85 0.45 10.14
CA ARG A 234 -14.24 -0.87 10.65
C ARG A 234 -14.26 -1.90 9.53
N GLU A 235 -13.47 -2.95 9.66
CA GLU A 235 -13.57 -4.14 8.83
C GLU A 235 -14.83 -4.93 9.24
N LEU A 236 -15.78 -5.06 8.32
CA LEU A 236 -17.05 -5.76 8.52
C LEU A 236 -16.94 -7.24 8.12
N HIS A 237 -16.22 -7.51 7.03
CA HIS A 237 -15.96 -8.87 6.56
C HIS A 237 -14.51 -8.99 6.09
N HIS A 238 -13.79 -9.90 6.73
CA HIS A 238 -12.39 -10.16 6.46
C HIS A 238 -12.22 -11.13 5.29
N ARG A 239 -11.49 -10.71 4.25
CA ARG A 239 -11.06 -11.57 3.15
C ARG A 239 -9.59 -11.31 2.85
N ALA A 240 -8.71 -11.87 3.68
CA ALA A 240 -7.27 -11.77 3.50
C ALA A 240 -6.64 -13.08 3.05
N PHE A 241 -5.57 -12.94 2.27
CA PHE A 241 -4.69 -14.03 1.88
C PHE A 241 -3.32 -13.83 2.55
N PRO A 242 -2.57 -14.90 2.82
CA PRO A 242 -1.21 -14.78 3.30
C PRO A 242 -0.31 -14.10 2.25
N LEU A 243 0.45 -13.11 2.69
CA LEU A 243 1.41 -12.33 1.93
C LEU A 243 2.79 -12.38 2.62
N HIS A 244 3.87 -12.38 1.84
CA HIS A 244 5.21 -12.27 2.40
C HIS A 244 5.52 -10.81 2.77
N ALA A 245 5.95 -10.59 4.01
CA ALA A 245 6.38 -9.31 4.54
C ALA A 245 7.83 -9.36 5.05
N PRO A 246 8.60 -8.26 4.89
CA PRO A 246 9.98 -8.17 5.33
C PRO A 246 10.10 -8.11 6.86
N GLN A 247 11.01 -8.92 7.39
CA GLN A 247 11.56 -8.83 8.74
C GLN A 247 13.09 -8.82 8.64
N ASN A 248 13.72 -7.69 9.03
CA ASN A 248 15.18 -7.50 8.90
C ASN A 248 15.71 -7.66 7.46
N GLY A 249 14.90 -7.33 6.45
CA GLY A 249 15.24 -7.49 5.03
C GLY A 249 15.00 -8.90 4.47
N ASP A 250 14.62 -9.87 5.30
CA ASP A 250 14.24 -11.23 4.87
C ASP A 250 12.71 -11.35 4.74
N MET A 251 12.23 -12.11 3.76
CA MET A 251 10.80 -12.30 3.46
C MET A 251 10.18 -13.44 4.29
N GLY A 252 10.56 -13.50 5.57
CA GLY A 252 10.23 -14.61 6.47
C GLY A 252 8.92 -14.47 7.25
N ARG A 253 8.27 -13.30 7.23
CA ARG A 253 7.01 -13.07 7.97
C ARG A 253 5.82 -13.19 7.03
N ILE A 254 4.80 -13.95 7.42
CA ILE A 254 3.50 -13.94 6.75
C ILE A 254 2.66 -12.83 7.38
N VAL A 255 2.18 -11.89 6.58
CA VAL A 255 1.12 -10.94 6.94
C VAL A 255 -0.15 -11.34 6.22
N HIS A 256 -1.30 -10.99 6.78
CA HIS A 256 -2.58 -11.20 6.11
C HIS A 256 -2.99 -9.88 5.48
N GLU A 257 -2.86 -9.80 4.15
CA GLU A 257 -3.36 -8.66 3.37
C GLU A 257 -4.63 -9.11 2.64
N GLY A 258 -5.73 -8.40 2.87
CA GLY A 258 -6.94 -8.54 2.08
C GLY A 258 -7.09 -7.35 1.17
N ILE A 259 -6.94 -7.51 -0.15
CA ILE A 259 -7.17 -6.43 -1.12
C ILE A 259 -8.66 -6.23 -1.45
N SER A 260 -9.54 -7.08 -0.88
CA SER A 260 -10.98 -7.07 -1.11
C SER A 260 -11.76 -7.42 0.17
N SER A 261 -11.42 -6.76 1.27
CA SER A 261 -12.20 -6.78 2.50
C SER A 261 -13.36 -5.80 2.43
N THR A 262 -14.46 -6.11 3.13
CA THR A 262 -15.55 -5.14 3.31
C THR A 262 -15.24 -4.23 4.49
N VAL A 263 -15.01 -2.95 4.21
CA VAL A 263 -14.61 -1.96 5.22
C VAL A 263 -15.56 -0.77 5.19
N HIS A 264 -16.01 -0.36 6.38
CA HIS A 264 -16.78 0.85 6.61
C HIS A 264 -15.86 2.00 7.02
N TYR A 265 -16.02 3.14 6.36
CA TYR A 265 -15.32 4.39 6.63
C TYR A 265 -16.35 5.46 6.98
N LEU A 266 -16.24 6.01 8.19
CA LEU A 266 -17.07 7.11 8.67
C LEU A 266 -16.17 8.30 9.02
N TRP A 267 -16.43 9.44 8.41
CA TRP A 267 -15.78 10.71 8.72
C TRP A 267 -16.81 11.72 9.20
N THR A 268 -16.58 12.26 10.40
CA THR A 268 -17.41 13.32 10.97
C THR A 268 -16.60 14.58 11.30
N TYR A 269 -17.29 15.72 11.35
CA TYR A 269 -16.78 16.99 11.86
C TYR A 269 -17.84 17.63 12.78
N LYS A 270 -17.50 17.87 14.04
CA LYS A 270 -18.44 18.37 15.07
C LYS A 270 -19.74 17.55 15.11
N GLY A 271 -19.62 16.23 15.03
CA GLY A 271 -20.74 15.29 15.01
C GLY A 271 -21.55 15.21 13.71
N LYS A 272 -21.25 16.04 12.69
CA LYS A 272 -21.89 15.95 11.37
C LYS A 272 -21.12 14.99 10.47
N VAL A 273 -21.83 14.07 9.83
CA VAL A 273 -21.26 13.13 8.86
C VAL A 273 -20.83 13.89 7.60
N LEU A 274 -19.55 13.79 7.25
CA LEU A 274 -18.97 14.33 6.03
C LEU A 274 -18.79 13.25 4.96
N LEU A 275 -18.52 12.01 5.38
CA LEU A 275 -18.44 10.84 4.52
C LEU A 275 -18.89 9.60 5.32
N ASP A 276 -19.71 8.77 4.70
CA ASP A 276 -20.11 7.45 5.20
C ASP A 276 -20.07 6.49 4.00
N LEU A 277 -19.12 5.56 4.03
CA LEU A 277 -18.77 4.74 2.87
C LEU A 277 -18.49 3.31 3.31
N ILE A 278 -19.23 2.36 2.74
CA ILE A 278 -18.89 0.93 2.81
C ILE A 278 -18.26 0.53 1.48
N SER A 279 -17.06 -0.02 1.54
CA SER A 279 -16.33 -0.55 0.38
C SER A 279 -16.14 -2.05 0.51
N PRO A 280 -16.64 -2.86 -0.44
CA PRO A 280 -16.41 -4.31 -0.47
C PRO A 280 -15.02 -4.69 -0.99
N GLU A 281 -14.26 -3.73 -1.51
CA GLU A 281 -12.99 -3.94 -2.19
C GLU A 281 -11.85 -3.10 -1.56
N ALA A 282 -11.97 -2.84 -0.26
CA ALA A 282 -10.92 -2.14 0.47
C ALA A 282 -9.73 -3.08 0.67
N SER A 283 -8.54 -2.53 0.52
CA SER A 283 -7.35 -3.17 1.06
C SER A 283 -7.32 -2.95 2.56
N PHE A 284 -7.04 -3.99 3.32
CA PHE A 284 -6.94 -3.96 4.77
C PHE A 284 -5.85 -4.93 5.24
N GLU A 285 -4.94 -4.43 6.05
CA GLU A 285 -3.79 -5.17 6.55
C GLU A 285 -3.54 -4.79 8.02
N TYR A 286 -3.19 -5.77 8.84
CA TYR A 286 -2.72 -5.53 10.20
C TYR A 286 -1.61 -6.50 10.60
N GLY A 287 -0.73 -6.05 11.49
CA GLY A 287 0.38 -6.85 12.00
C GLY A 287 0.48 -6.80 13.52
N ASN A 288 0.53 -7.96 14.18
CA ASN A 288 0.68 -8.14 15.65
C ASN A 288 -0.27 -7.29 16.52
N ILE A 289 -1.48 -7.05 16.03
CA ILE A 289 -2.56 -6.44 16.81
C ILE A 289 -3.45 -7.57 17.34
N THR A 290 -3.86 -7.48 18.61
CA THR A 290 -4.78 -8.45 19.21
C THR A 290 -6.15 -8.36 18.54
N THR A 291 -6.72 -9.51 18.18
CA THR A 291 -8.16 -9.65 17.96
C THR A 291 -8.83 -9.46 19.32
N GLY A 292 -9.72 -8.47 19.42
CA GLY A 292 -10.48 -8.23 20.65
C GLY A 292 -11.41 -9.40 21.00
#